data_AF-A0A1B2YU17-F1
#
_entry.id   AF-A0A1B2YU17-F1
#
_cell.length_a   1.000
_cell.length_b   1.000
_cell.length_c   1.000
_cell.angle_alpha   90.00
_cell.angle_beta   90.00
_cell.angle_gamma   90.00
#
_symmetry.space_group_name_H-M   'P 1'
#
loop_
_entity.id
_entity.type
_entity.pdbx_description
1 polymer ?
#
loop_
_entity_poly.entity_id
_entity_poly.type
_entity_poly.pdbx_seq_one_letter_code
_entity_poly.pdbx_strand_id
1 'polypeptide(L)'
;MRTSDQENKYQRAQARVGELKEFYNHLGIYLIFVVFFLALNYFTSGYFWAIFPILGWGLGILGHAANTFRWNPFFSKDWEQRKIDEYLRNDDLK
;
A
#
# COMPACT_ATOMS: atom_id res chain seq x y z
N MET A 1 5.20 22.13 -24.59
CA MET A 1 4.25 22.27 -23.47
C MET A 1 3.21 21.13 -23.45
N ARG A 2 2.46 20.82 -24.52
CA ARG A 2 1.52 19.67 -24.48
C ARG A 2 2.16 18.28 -24.35
N THR A 3 3.36 18.09 -24.90
CA THR A 3 4.10 16.80 -24.86
C THR A 3 4.65 16.48 -23.47
N SER A 4 5.17 17.47 -22.74
CA SER A 4 5.70 17.30 -21.37
C SER A 4 4.62 16.92 -20.36
N ASP A 5 3.38 17.38 -20.54
CA ASP A 5 2.26 17.04 -19.66
C ASP A 5 1.75 15.61 -19.89
N GLN A 6 1.74 15.16 -21.15
CA GLN A 6 1.35 13.79 -21.50
C GLN A 6 2.40 12.78 -21.02
N GLU A 7 3.69 13.08 -21.22
CA GLU A 7 4.81 12.27 -20.73
C GLU A 7 4.76 12.13 -19.19
N ASN A 8 4.54 13.23 -18.47
CA ASN A 8 4.36 13.20 -17.01
C ASN A 8 3.15 12.38 -16.55
N LYS A 9 2.02 12.44 -17.27
CA LYS A 9 0.84 11.62 -16.96
C LYS A 9 1.11 10.14 -17.17
N TYR A 10 1.82 9.80 -18.25
CA TYR A 10 2.20 8.42 -18.56
C TYR A 10 3.16 7.86 -17.51
N GLN A 11 4.20 8.60 -17.13
CA GLN A 11 5.15 8.19 -16.09
C GLN A 11 4.47 7.97 -14.74
N ARG A 12 3.56 8.88 -14.34
CA ARG A 12 2.77 8.69 -13.12
C ARG A 12 1.88 7.45 -13.19
N ALA A 13 1.23 7.21 -14.32
CA ALA A 13 0.41 6.01 -14.50
C ALA A 13 1.26 4.72 -14.43
N GLN A 14 2.45 4.73 -15.05
CA GLN A 14 3.38 3.60 -15.03
C GLN A 14 3.89 3.31 -13.61
N ALA A 15 4.28 4.34 -12.85
CA ALA A 15 4.67 4.20 -11.45
C ALA A 15 3.55 3.58 -10.60
N ARG A 16 2.30 4.01 -10.79
CA ARG A 16 1.14 3.45 -10.08
C ARG A 16 0.90 1.98 -10.40
N VAL A 17 1.06 1.57 -11.65
CA VAL A 17 0.96 0.15 -12.03
C VAL A 17 2.10 -0.66 -11.40
N GLY A 18 3.31 -0.08 -11.29
CA GLY A 18 4.45 -0.67 -10.59
C GLY A 18 4.14 -0.97 -9.12
N GLU A 19 3.70 0.05 -8.38
CA GLU A 19 3.32 -0.08 -6.96
C GLU A 19 2.23 -1.14 -6.74
N LEU A 20 1.23 -1.20 -7.62
CA LEU A 20 0.19 -2.23 -7.55
C LEU A 20 0.76 -3.63 -7.76
N LYS A 21 1.65 -3.83 -8.76
CA LYS A 21 2.27 -5.13 -9.03
C LYS A 21 3.12 -5.59 -7.85
N GLU A 22 3.91 -4.70 -7.27
CA GLU A 22 4.73 -5.01 -6.09
C GLU A 22 3.86 -5.43 -4.91
N PHE A 23 2.76 -4.71 -4.66
CA PHE A 23 1.80 -5.08 -3.62
C PHE A 23 1.20 -6.48 -3.85
N TYR A 24 0.71 -6.77 -5.05
CA TYR A 24 0.13 -8.09 -5.35
C TYR A 24 1.15 -9.22 -5.26
N ASN A 25 2.41 -8.96 -5.64
CA ASN A 25 3.47 -9.95 -5.50
C ASN A 25 3.73 -10.28 -4.02
N HIS A 26 3.87 -9.25 -3.16
CA HIS A 26 4.05 -9.43 -1.72
C HIS A 26 2.85 -10.10 -1.07
N LEU A 27 1.62 -9.71 -1.45
CA LEU A 27 0.40 -10.33 -0.97
C LEU A 27 0.30 -11.81 -1.38
N GLY A 28 0.66 -12.13 -2.63
CA GLY A 28 0.65 -13.50 -3.13
C GLY A 28 1.62 -14.40 -2.35
N ILE A 29 2.86 -13.93 -2.15
CA ILE A 29 3.85 -14.62 -1.32
C ILE A 29 3.33 -14.80 0.10
N TYR A 30 2.77 -13.74 0.71
CA TYR A 30 2.18 -13.81 2.04
C TYR A 30 1.09 -14.88 2.15
N LEU A 31 0.15 -14.95 1.21
CA LEU A 31 -0.93 -15.96 1.22
C LEU A 31 -0.39 -17.39 1.12
N ILE A 32 0.64 -17.62 0.30
CA ILE A 32 1.31 -18.93 0.20
C ILE A 32 1.90 -19.32 1.56
N PHE A 33 2.60 -18.40 2.23
CA PHE A 33 3.17 -18.64 3.55
C PHE A 33 2.12 -18.81 4.64
N VAL A 34 1.00 -18.09 4.58
CA VAL A 34 -0.14 -18.29 5.49
C VAL A 34 -0.63 -19.73 5.39
N VAL A 35 -0.91 -20.23 4.17
CA VAL A 35 -1.35 -21.61 3.97
C VAL A 35 -0.30 -22.61 4.47
N PHE A 36 0.98 -22.35 4.19
CA PHE A 36 2.09 -23.16 4.68
C PHE A 36 2.13 -23.21 6.22
N PHE A 37 2.01 -22.08 6.92
CA PHE A 37 2.02 -22.02 8.38
C PHE A 37 0.78 -22.68 8.99
N LEU A 38 -0.40 -22.51 8.38
CA LEU A 38 -1.61 -23.19 8.83
C LEU A 38 -1.46 -24.72 8.71
N ALA A 39 -0.94 -25.20 7.58
CA ALA A 39 -0.66 -26.62 7.38
C ALA A 39 0.37 -27.12 8.40
N LEU A 40 1.48 -26.42 8.57
CA LEU A 40 2.54 -26.82 9.52
C LEU A 40 1.99 -26.90 10.93
N ASN A 41 1.21 -25.89 11.36
CA ASN A 41 0.57 -25.88 12.66
C ASN A 41 -0.36 -27.07 12.88
N TYR A 42 -1.15 -27.43 11.87
CA TYR A 42 -2.04 -28.61 11.92
C TYR A 42 -1.27 -29.91 12.15
N PHE A 43 -0.09 -30.08 11.53
CA PHE A 43 0.69 -31.32 11.64
C PHE A 43 1.61 -31.40 12.85
N THR A 44 2.01 -30.26 13.45
CA THR A 44 3.07 -30.24 14.49
C THR A 44 2.58 -29.93 15.89
N SER A 45 1.44 -29.27 16.07
CA SER A 45 1.10 -28.67 17.36
C SER A 45 -0.37 -28.81 17.73
N GLY A 46 -0.64 -28.95 19.03
CA GLY A 46 -1.98 -28.84 19.61
C GLY A 46 -2.42 -27.40 19.90
N TYR A 47 -1.56 -26.40 19.69
CA TYR A 47 -1.88 -24.98 19.87
C TYR A 47 -1.54 -24.16 18.62
N PHE A 48 -2.31 -23.09 18.38
CA PHE A 48 -2.28 -22.31 17.14
C PHE A 48 -1.15 -21.26 17.10
N TRP A 49 0.10 -21.71 16.99
CA TRP A 49 1.27 -20.82 16.92
C TRP A 49 1.38 -20.05 15.60
N ALA A 50 0.78 -20.56 14.52
CA ALA A 50 0.79 -19.90 13.22
C ALA A 50 0.17 -18.49 13.24
N ILE A 51 -0.65 -18.15 14.25
CA ILE A 51 -1.23 -16.82 14.40
C ILE A 51 -0.18 -15.71 14.54
N PHE A 52 0.96 -15.99 15.18
CA PHE A 52 1.99 -14.98 15.42
C PHE A 52 2.65 -14.47 14.12
N PRO A 53 3.21 -15.34 13.25
CA PRO A 53 3.77 -14.88 11.97
C PRO A 53 2.69 -14.32 11.03
N ILE A 54 1.47 -14.91 11.02
CA ILE A 54 0.36 -14.43 10.19
C ILE A 54 0.00 -12.99 10.58
N LEU A 55 -0.25 -12.71 11.86
CA LEU A 55 -0.60 -11.36 12.30
C LEU A 55 0.58 -10.39 12.17
N GLY A 56 1.79 -10.82 12.54
CA GLY A 56 2.98 -9.97 12.47
C GLY A 56 3.27 -9.48 11.05
N TRP A 57 3.31 -10.38 10.07
CA TRP A 57 3.50 -10.00 8.66
C TRP A 57 2.24 -9.41 8.03
N GLY A 58 1.06 -9.85 8.44
CA GLY A 58 -0.22 -9.32 7.97
C GLY A 58 -0.36 -7.82 8.21
N LEU A 59 0.13 -7.30 9.33
CA LEU A 59 0.17 -5.85 9.60
C LEU A 59 1.06 -5.09 8.61
N GLY A 60 2.21 -5.66 8.23
CA GLY A 60 3.09 -5.07 7.22
C GLY A 60 2.41 -5.00 5.83
N ILE A 61 1.71 -6.08 5.44
CA ILE A 61 0.92 -6.11 4.21
C ILE A 61 -0.21 -5.08 4.24
N LEU A 62 -0.91 -4.92 5.38
CA LEU A 62 -1.95 -3.91 5.54
C LEU A 62 -1.39 -2.49 5.41
N GLY A 63 -0.22 -2.21 5.97
CA GLY A 63 0.47 -0.92 5.80
C GLY A 63 0.82 -0.65 4.34
N HIS A 64 1.36 -1.65 3.63
CA HIS A 64 1.66 -1.53 2.21
C HIS A 64 0.38 -1.34 1.37
N ALA A 65 -0.71 -2.04 1.70
CA ALA A 65 -2.02 -1.85 1.07
C ALA A 65 -2.52 -0.40 1.24
N ALA A 66 -2.47 0.13 2.46
CA ALA A 66 -2.91 1.50 2.74
C ALA A 66 -2.14 2.51 1.89
N ASN A 67 -0.81 2.36 1.78
CA ASN A 67 0.02 3.21 0.94
C ASN A 67 -0.30 3.05 -0.56
N THR A 68 -0.35 1.82 -1.07
CA THR A 68 -0.59 1.51 -2.49
C THR A 68 -1.95 2.01 -2.95
N PHE A 69 -3.01 1.79 -2.16
CA PHE A 69 -4.35 2.25 -2.47
C PHE A 69 -4.61 3.72 -2.10
N ARG A 70 -3.60 4.43 -1.56
CA ARG A 70 -3.74 5.77 -0.98
C ARG A 70 -4.93 5.85 -0.02
N TRP A 71 -5.19 4.75 0.68
CA TRP A 71 -6.24 4.69 1.66
C TRP A 71 -5.70 5.35 2.91
N ASN A 72 -6.12 6.59 3.12
CA ASN A 72 -5.77 7.33 4.31
C ASN A 72 -6.98 7.35 5.27
N PRO A 73 -7.09 6.42 6.22
CA PRO A 73 -8.22 6.38 7.15
C PRO A 73 -8.25 7.59 8.09
N PHE A 74 -7.14 8.34 8.18
CA PHE A 74 -7.00 9.48 9.10
C PHE A 74 -7.26 10.84 8.44
N PHE A 75 -7.08 10.98 7.12
CA PHE A 75 -7.21 12.26 6.43
C PHE A 75 -8.14 12.15 5.23
N SER A 76 -9.21 12.94 5.22
CA SER A 76 -10.14 13.01 4.09
C SER A 76 -9.48 13.68 2.89
N LYS A 77 -9.94 13.35 1.67
CA LYS A 77 -9.51 14.02 0.44
C LYS A 77 -9.71 15.54 0.53
N ASP A 78 -10.77 16.00 1.18
CA ASP A 78 -11.05 17.43 1.38
C ASP A 78 -9.98 18.12 2.24
N TRP A 79 -9.48 17.44 3.28
CA TRP A 79 -8.38 17.98 4.08
C TRP A 79 -7.08 18.07 3.26
N GLU A 80 -6.78 17.03 2.46
CA GLU A 80 -5.61 16.98 1.59
C GLU A 80 -5.66 18.12 0.55
N GLN A 81 -6.83 18.32 -0.07
CA GLN A 81 -7.07 19.40 -1.05
C GLN A 81 -6.89 20.78 -0.41
N ARG A 82 -7.48 21.01 0.78
CA ARG A 82 -7.34 22.27 1.51
C ARG A 82 -5.88 22.59 1.82
N LYS A 83 -5.09 21.58 2.20
CA LYS A 83 -3.67 21.79 2.48
C LYS A 83 -2.86 22.08 1.23
N ILE A 84 -3.13 21.41 0.11
CA ILE A 84 -2.49 21.74 -1.18
C ILE A 84 -2.79 23.19 -1.58
N ASP A 85 -4.06 23.62 -1.48
CA ASP A 85 -4.46 25.01 -1.78
C ASP A 85 -3.89 26.04 -0.80
N GLU A 86 -3.54 25.64 0.42
CA GLU A 86 -2.85 26.48 1.40
C GLU A 86 -1.37 26.64 1.04
N TYR A 87 -0.69 25.54 0.67
CA TYR A 87 0.72 25.58 0.25
C TYR A 87 0.92 26.33 -1.06
N LEU A 88 0.09 26.07 -2.09
CA LEU A 88 0.18 26.78 -3.36
C LEU A 88 0.01 28.29 -3.17
N ARG A 89 -0.97 28.70 -2.37
CA ARG A 89 -1.22 30.11 -2.06
C ARG A 89 -0.11 30.75 -1.24
N ASN A 90 0.54 30.00 -0.36
CA ASN A 90 1.65 30.51 0.45
C ASN A 90 2.99 30.55 -0.33
N ASP A 91 3.19 29.67 -1.31
CA ASP A 91 4.34 29.72 -2.22
C ASP A 91 4.17 30.79 -3.32
N ASP A 92 2.94 31.07 -3.76
CA ASP A 92 2.63 32.20 -4.67
C ASP A 92 2.78 33.59 -4.01
N LEU A 93 3.00 33.64 -2.69
CA LEU A 93 3.20 34.87 -1.91
C LEU A 93 4.68 35.18 -1.61
N LYS A 94 5.63 34.53 -2.29
CA LYS A 94 7.07 34.84 -2.22
C LYS A 94 7.63 35.42 -3.50
#